data_AF-A0A1R3GK70-F1
#
_entry.id   AF-A0A1R3GK70-F1
#
_cell.length_a   1.000
_cell.length_b   1.000
_cell.length_c   1.000
_cell.angle_alpha   90.00
_cell.angle_beta   90.00
_cell.angle_gamma   90.00
#
_symmetry.space_group_name_H-M   'P 1'
#
loop_
_entity.id
_entity.type
_entity.pdbx_description
1 polymer ?
#
loop_
_entity_poly.entity_id
_entity_poly.type
_entity_poly.pdbx_seq_one_letter_code
_entity_poly.pdbx_strand_id
1 'polypeptide(L)'
;MATAASHSPWVCQALTRLRDCPSLVSQPLERQLQARFLIAAYNLALISPSNFQLLLSLQGQGSPSDGPAIQFLHSLISSLCPPPSLPLSIELTAALLAKDKLNAFGLMEPISSQLDGQRSVRAYGIYPRASFFNHDCLPNACRFDYVDSAPDQNTDIIVRMIHDVPQG
;
A
#
# COMPACT_ATOMS: atom_id res chain seq x y z
N MET A 1 -2.76 0.08 -24.31
CA MET A 1 -1.56 0.95 -24.27
C MET A 1 -1.06 0.95 -22.85
N ALA A 2 0.05 0.26 -22.56
CA ALA A 2 0.70 0.39 -21.26
C ALA A 2 1.24 1.83 -21.18
N THR A 3 0.54 2.70 -20.45
CA THR A 3 1.09 4.01 -20.09
C THR A 3 2.35 3.72 -19.31
N ALA A 4 3.52 4.04 -19.88
CA ALA A 4 4.76 4.05 -19.15
C ALA A 4 4.49 4.80 -17.84
N ALA A 5 4.53 4.09 -16.72
CA ALA A 5 4.40 4.70 -15.41
C ALA A 5 5.67 5.54 -15.18
N SER A 6 5.70 6.75 -15.74
CA SER A 6 6.70 7.75 -15.43
C SER A 6 6.37 8.26 -14.03
N HIS A 7 6.75 7.47 -13.04
CA HIS A 7 6.89 7.90 -11.66
C HIS A 7 7.69 9.21 -11.67
N SER A 8 7.31 10.16 -10.81
CA SER A 8 7.95 11.48 -10.83
C SER A 8 9.45 11.33 -10.57
N PRO A 9 10.30 12.24 -11.12
CA PRO A 9 11.74 12.20 -10.86
C PRO A 9 12.07 12.19 -9.36
N TRP A 10 11.20 12.82 -8.55
CA TRP A 10 11.28 12.79 -7.09
C TRP A 10 11.17 11.37 -6.54
N VAL A 11 10.19 10.57 -6.99
CA VAL A 11 10.03 9.17 -6.55
C VAL A 11 11.27 8.34 -6.90
N CYS A 12 11.81 8.47 -8.12
CA CYS A 12 13.04 7.76 -8.51
C CYS A 12 14.17 8.04 -7.51
N GLN A 13 14.46 9.33 -7.30
CA GLN A 13 15.57 9.79 -6.47
C GLN A 13 15.36 9.41 -5.01
N ALA A 14 14.14 9.55 -4.50
CA ALA A 14 13.76 9.15 -3.15
C ALA A 14 13.98 7.65 -2.93
N LEU A 15 13.52 6.80 -3.84
CA LEU A 15 13.68 5.34 -3.74
C LEU A 15 15.14 4.90 -3.85
N THR A 16 15.93 5.52 -4.73
CA THR A 16 17.38 5.27 -4.82
C THR A 16 18.07 5.60 -3.49
N ARG A 17 17.76 6.77 -2.91
CA ARG A 17 18.34 7.17 -1.62
C ARG A 17 17.91 6.27 -0.47
N LEU A 18 16.66 5.83 -0.43
CA LEU A 18 16.19 4.89 0.59
C LEU A 18 16.92 3.54 0.50
N ARG A 19 17.14 3.03 -0.71
CA ARG A 19 17.87 1.77 -0.93
C ARG A 19 19.29 1.85 -0.37
N ASP A 20 19.94 2.99 -0.54
CA ASP A 20 21.34 3.20 -0.17
C ASP A 20 21.47 3.78 1.26
N CYS A 21 20.37 3.87 2.02
CA CYS A 21 20.32 4.46 3.37
C CYS A 21 20.63 3.42 4.46
N PRO A 22 21.81 3.46 5.12
CA PRO A 22 22.20 2.43 6.09
C PRO A 22 21.28 2.34 7.31
N SER A 23 20.77 3.49 7.77
CA SER A 23 19.87 3.56 8.93
C SER A 23 18.50 2.95 8.67
N LEU A 24 18.07 2.86 7.40
CA LEU A 24 16.85 2.18 6.99
C LEU A 24 17.10 0.69 6.73
N VAL A 25 18.23 0.34 6.11
CA VAL A 25 18.59 -1.06 5.81
C VAL A 25 18.74 -1.90 7.09
N SER A 26 19.18 -1.30 8.19
CA SER A 26 19.25 -1.95 9.50
C SER A 26 17.89 -2.14 10.19
N GLN A 27 16.81 -1.58 9.64
CA GLN A 27 15.47 -1.71 10.20
C GLN A 27 14.76 -2.99 9.75
N PRO A 28 13.76 -3.46 10.51
CA PRO A 28 12.90 -4.57 10.07
C PRO A 28 12.27 -4.30 8.70
N LEU A 29 12.03 -5.37 7.93
CA LEU A 29 11.47 -5.29 6.58
C LEU A 29 10.20 -4.45 6.51
N GLU A 30 9.30 -4.61 7.49
CA GLU A 30 8.07 -3.83 7.60
C GLU A 30 8.34 -2.32 7.58
N ARG A 31 9.34 -1.84 8.32
CA ARG A 31 9.71 -0.42 8.36
C ARG A 31 10.26 0.07 7.02
N GLN A 32 10.98 -0.79 6.31
CA GLN A 32 11.45 -0.48 4.96
C GLN A 32 10.31 -0.43 3.94
N LEU A 33 9.29 -1.28 4.09
CA LEU A 33 8.08 -1.24 3.25
C LEU A 33 7.27 0.03 3.54
N GLN A 34 7.09 0.39 4.81
CA GLN A 34 6.42 1.62 5.24
C GLN A 34 7.10 2.88 4.67
N ALA A 35 8.43 2.93 4.63
CA ALA A 35 9.15 4.06 4.01
C ALA A 35 8.85 4.19 2.51
N ARG A 36 8.77 3.07 1.78
CA ARG A 36 8.42 3.06 0.34
C ARG A 36 6.95 3.44 0.12
N PHE A 37 6.06 2.94 0.98
CA PHE A 37 4.65 3.31 0.97
C PHE A 37 4.47 4.82 1.17
N LEU A 38 5.17 5.44 2.12
CA LEU A 38 5.08 6.88 2.35
C LEU A 38 5.48 7.69 1.11
N ILE A 39 6.56 7.32 0.42
CA ILE A 39 6.95 7.96 -0.85
C ILE A 39 5.82 7.82 -1.88
N ALA A 40 5.24 6.63 -2.02
CA ALA A 40 4.14 6.40 -2.96
C ALA A 40 2.89 7.23 -2.60
N ALA A 41 2.53 7.30 -1.33
CA ALA A 41 1.40 8.08 -0.84
C ALA A 41 1.60 9.59 -1.04
N TYR A 42 2.80 10.12 -0.79
CA TYR A 42 3.09 11.53 -1.06
C TYR A 42 3.10 11.85 -2.55
N ASN A 43 3.61 10.94 -3.39
CA ASN A 43 3.47 11.09 -4.83
C ASN A 43 2.00 11.05 -5.27
N LEU A 44 1.17 10.19 -4.67
CA LEU A 44 -0.27 10.14 -4.92
C LEU A 44 -0.94 11.48 -4.63
N ALA A 45 -0.56 12.16 -3.54
CA ALA A 45 -1.07 13.49 -3.22
C ALA A 45 -0.81 14.53 -4.32
N LEU A 46 0.31 14.40 -5.04
CA LEU A 46 0.69 15.30 -6.13
C LEU A 46 0.01 14.95 -7.45
N ILE A 47 -0.06 13.66 -7.81
CA ILE A 47 -0.58 13.22 -9.12
C ILE A 47 -2.10 13.04 -9.13
N SER A 48 -2.71 12.75 -7.98
CA SER A 48 -4.14 12.52 -7.84
C SER A 48 -4.62 12.88 -6.42
N PRO A 49 -4.86 14.17 -6.14
CA PRO A 49 -5.35 14.62 -4.84
C PRO A 49 -6.64 13.93 -4.41
N SER A 50 -7.55 13.63 -5.34
CA SER A 50 -8.82 12.94 -5.05
C SER A 50 -8.58 11.51 -4.52
N ASN A 51 -7.69 10.75 -5.15
CA ASN A 51 -7.33 9.41 -4.68
C ASN A 51 -6.58 9.46 -3.35
N PHE A 52 -5.76 10.49 -3.13
CA PHE A 52 -5.10 10.68 -1.84
C PHE A 52 -6.10 10.98 -0.71
N GLN A 53 -7.11 11.82 -0.96
CA GLN A 53 -8.19 12.05 0.00
C GLN A 53 -8.99 10.77 0.26
N LEU A 54 -9.24 9.97 -0.78
CA LEU A 54 -9.88 8.67 -0.62
C LEU A 54 -9.04 7.72 0.26
N LEU A 55 -7.72 7.66 0.07
CA LEU A 55 -6.81 6.93 0.96
C LEU A 55 -6.93 7.41 2.41
N LEU A 56 -6.92 8.73 2.64
CA LEU A 56 -7.05 9.30 3.99
C LEU A 56 -8.41 9.03 4.64
N SER A 57 -9.46 8.84 3.83
CA SER A 57 -10.81 8.52 4.33
C SER A 57 -10.97 7.08 4.85
N LEU A 58 -10.03 6.18 4.53
CA LEU A 58 -10.10 4.78 4.96
C LEU A 58 -10.02 4.64 6.48
N GLN A 59 -10.45 3.50 7.01
CA GLN A 59 -10.33 3.21 8.44
C GLN A 59 -8.86 3.07 8.87
N GLY A 60 -8.52 3.52 10.07
CA GLY A 60 -7.18 3.40 10.63
C GLY A 60 -6.81 4.60 11.47
N GLN A 61 -6.49 4.35 12.73
CA GLN A 61 -5.97 5.36 13.66
C GLN A 61 -4.64 4.87 14.20
N GLY A 62 -3.70 5.78 14.40
CA GLY A 62 -2.38 5.43 14.93
C GLY A 62 -2.46 4.85 16.34
N SER A 63 -1.62 3.86 16.63
CA SER A 63 -1.43 3.39 18.00
C SER A 63 -0.36 4.24 18.70
N PRO A 64 -0.51 4.57 20.00
CA PRO A 64 0.54 5.24 20.76
C PRO A 64 1.87 4.48 20.77
N SER A 65 1.83 3.14 20.66
CA SER A 65 3.02 2.28 20.58
C SER A 65 3.89 2.54 19.34
N ASP A 66 3.31 3.10 18.28
CA ASP A 66 3.96 3.25 16.99
C ASP A 66 4.78 4.55 16.90
N GLY A 67 4.75 5.38 17.95
CA GLY A 67 5.38 6.70 18.01
C GLY A 67 6.86 6.74 17.56
N PRO A 68 7.75 5.88 18.10
CA PRO A 68 9.15 5.87 17.70
C PRO A 68 9.36 5.51 16.21
N ALA A 69 8.57 4.57 15.67
CA ALA A 69 8.65 4.19 14.27
C ALA A 69 8.15 5.32 13.36
N ILE A 70 7.04 5.97 13.74
CA ILE A 70 6.49 7.13 13.05
C ILE A 70 7.50 8.28 13.03
N GLN A 71 8.12 8.60 14.17
CA GLN A 71 9.13 9.66 14.28
C GLN A 71 10.35 9.39 13.40
N PHE A 72 10.87 8.16 13.43
CA PHE A 72 11.97 7.74 12.58
C PHE A 72 11.62 7.90 11.10
N LEU A 73 10.49 7.36 10.66
CA LEU A 73 10.05 7.42 9.26
C LEU A 73 9.78 8.86 8.82
N HIS A 74 9.11 9.65 9.64
CA HIS A 74 8.85 11.06 9.34
C HIS A 74 10.16 11.85 9.18
N SER A 75 11.13 11.65 10.07
CA SER A 75 12.44 12.29 10.00
C SER A 75 13.21 11.84 8.75
N LEU A 76 13.18 10.54 8.44
CA LEU A 76 13.83 9.96 7.27
C LEU A 76 13.27 10.57 5.98
N ILE A 77 11.94 10.57 5.79
CA ILE A 77 11.32 11.08 4.57
C ILE A 77 11.51 12.59 4.44
N SER A 78 11.44 13.34 5.55
CA SER A 78 11.67 14.79 5.56
C SER A 78 13.11 15.16 5.19
N SER A 79 14.07 14.26 5.42
CA SER A 79 15.48 14.46 5.04
C SER A 79 15.79 14.17 3.57
N LEU A 80 14.84 13.59 2.82
CA LEU A 80 15.02 13.30 1.40
C LEU A 80 15.12 14.60 0.60
N CYS A 81 16.00 14.62 -0.40
CA CYS A 81 16.19 15.77 -1.28
C CYS A 81 15.89 15.39 -2.75
N PRO A 82 15.18 16.24 -3.52
CA PRO A 82 14.52 17.44 -3.03
C PRO A 82 13.40 17.10 -2.04
N PRO A 83 13.10 17.97 -1.06
CA PRO A 83 12.02 17.72 -0.12
C PRO A 83 10.69 17.61 -0.87
N PRO A 84 9.70 16.86 -0.35
CA PRO A 84 8.38 16.83 -0.95
C PRO A 84 7.81 18.24 -1.07
N SER A 85 7.12 18.50 -2.18
CA SER A 85 6.44 19.78 -2.40
C SER A 85 5.22 19.98 -1.48
N LEU A 86 4.81 18.92 -0.77
CA LEU A 86 3.72 18.90 0.19
C LEU A 86 4.26 19.12 1.61
N PRO A 87 3.59 19.93 2.46
CA PRO A 87 3.95 20.03 3.87
C PRO A 87 3.78 18.66 4.54
N LEU A 88 4.90 18.08 4.99
CA LEU A 88 4.90 16.86 5.77
C LEU A 88 4.63 17.19 7.24
N SER A 89 3.60 16.60 7.81
CA SER A 89 3.41 16.58 9.27
C SER A 89 3.57 15.17 9.81
N ILE A 90 3.93 15.08 11.09
CA ILE A 90 4.07 13.78 11.76
C ILE A 90 2.71 13.08 11.90
N GLU A 91 1.64 13.84 12.08
CA GLU A 91 0.26 13.36 12.13
C GLU A 91 -0.16 12.75 10.80
N LEU A 92 0.23 13.37 9.68
CA LEU A 92 -0.03 12.83 8.35
C LEU A 92 0.72 11.51 8.13
N THR A 93 2.01 11.45 8.51
CA THR A 93 2.78 10.20 8.48
C THR A 93 2.08 9.10 9.30
N ALA A 94 1.66 9.43 10.53
CA ALA A 94 0.97 8.49 11.41
C ALA A 94 -0.36 7.99 10.79
N ALA A 95 -1.15 8.91 10.25
CA ALA A 95 -2.43 8.58 9.62
C ALA A 95 -2.25 7.65 8.43
N LEU A 96 -1.30 7.94 7.54
CA LEU A 96 -0.99 7.13 6.36
C LEU A 96 -0.56 5.71 6.74
N LEU A 97 0.35 5.57 7.71
CA LEU A 97 0.80 4.25 8.18
C LEU A 97 -0.33 3.44 8.81
N ALA A 98 -1.25 4.10 9.52
CA ALA A 98 -2.43 3.43 10.05
C ALA A 98 -3.38 2.95 8.95
N LYS A 99 -3.50 3.70 7.83
CA LYS A 99 -4.31 3.25 6.67
C LYS A 99 -3.67 2.06 5.99
N ASP A 100 -2.35 2.10 5.78
CA ASP A 100 -1.60 0.99 5.19
C ASP A 100 -1.82 -0.30 6.00
N LYS A 101 -1.60 -0.23 7.32
CA LYS A 101 -1.73 -1.36 8.23
C LYS A 101 -3.10 -2.04 8.21
N LEU A 102 -4.19 -1.27 8.08
CA LEU A 102 -5.55 -1.83 8.14
C LEU A 102 -6.19 -2.12 6.78
N ASN A 103 -5.68 -1.55 5.68
CA ASN A 103 -6.35 -1.61 4.37
C ASN A 103 -5.47 -2.21 3.26
N ALA A 104 -4.26 -2.70 3.59
CA ALA A 104 -3.41 -3.37 2.62
C ALA A 104 -3.92 -4.77 2.27
N PHE A 105 -3.96 -5.07 0.98
CA PHE A 105 -4.28 -6.38 0.43
C PHE A 105 -3.01 -6.98 -0.17
N GLY A 106 -2.59 -8.14 0.33
CA GLY A 106 -1.52 -8.92 -0.29
C GLY A 106 -1.96 -9.47 -1.65
N LEU A 107 -1.16 -9.25 -2.68
CA LEU A 107 -1.29 -9.84 -4.00
C LEU A 107 -0.52 -11.16 -4.02
N MET A 108 -1.26 -12.23 -4.26
CA MET A 108 -0.75 -13.59 -4.16
C MET A 108 -0.13 -14.03 -5.48
N GLU A 109 0.94 -14.82 -5.41
CA GLU A 109 1.55 -15.44 -6.58
C GLU A 109 0.56 -16.35 -7.32
N PRO A 110 0.71 -16.55 -8.64
CA PRO A 110 -0.08 -17.54 -9.37
C PRO A 110 0.02 -18.92 -8.73
N ILE A 111 -1.06 -19.70 -8.79
CA ILE A 111 -1.07 -21.08 -8.29
C ILE A 111 -0.06 -21.89 -9.10
N SER A 112 0.93 -22.46 -8.41
CA SER A 112 1.88 -23.40 -9.00
C SER A 112 1.52 -24.82 -8.60
N SER A 113 1.40 -25.71 -9.59
CA SER A 113 1.23 -27.16 -9.36
C SER A 113 2.46 -27.81 -8.71
N GLN A 114 3.60 -27.12 -8.68
CA GLN A 114 4.84 -27.62 -8.08
C GLN A 114 4.93 -27.36 -6.56
N LEU A 115 4.07 -26.50 -6.01
CA LEU A 115 4.08 -26.09 -4.60
C LEU A 115 2.84 -26.57 -3.83
N ASP A 116 2.22 -27.68 -4.27
CA ASP A 116 1.01 -28.25 -3.66
C ASP A 116 -0.13 -27.22 -3.43
N GLY A 117 -0.23 -26.22 -4.32
CA GLY A 117 -1.23 -25.17 -4.22
C GLY A 117 -0.94 -24.07 -3.19
N GLN A 118 0.21 -24.11 -2.49
CA GLN A 118 0.65 -23.01 -1.66
C GLN A 118 0.97 -21.77 -2.50
N ARG A 119 0.58 -20.60 -2.00
CA ARG A 119 0.82 -19.30 -2.64
C ARG A 119 1.51 -18.39 -1.64
N SER A 120 2.53 -17.65 -2.08
CA SER A 120 3.16 -16.60 -1.28
C SER A 120 2.60 -15.22 -1.65
N VAL A 121 2.79 -14.23 -0.77
CA VAL A 121 2.49 -12.83 -1.08
C VAL A 121 3.66 -12.25 -1.86
N ARG A 122 3.40 -11.78 -3.09
CA ARG A 122 4.43 -11.17 -3.96
C ARG A 122 4.52 -9.67 -3.83
N ALA A 123 3.37 -9.03 -3.64
CA ALA A 123 3.23 -7.60 -3.53
C ALA A 123 2.04 -7.29 -2.62
N TYR A 124 1.78 -6.02 -2.36
CA TYR A 124 0.54 -5.60 -1.76
C TYR A 124 0.08 -4.27 -2.36
N GLY A 125 -1.19 -3.97 -2.21
CA GLY A 125 -1.78 -2.70 -2.63
C GLY A 125 -2.97 -2.34 -1.74
N ILE A 126 -3.37 -1.07 -1.80
CA ILE A 126 -4.59 -0.59 -1.13
C ILE A 126 -5.66 -0.43 -2.21
N TYR A 127 -6.80 -1.07 -1.98
CA TYR A 127 -7.96 -1.02 -2.87
C TYR A 127 -9.10 -0.34 -2.12
N PRO A 128 -9.28 0.99 -2.25
CA PRO A 128 -10.20 1.73 -1.39
C PRO A 128 -11.62 1.16 -1.40
N ARG A 129 -12.14 0.80 -2.58
CA ARG A 129 -13.48 0.20 -2.69
C ARG A 129 -13.60 -1.15 -1.98
N ALA A 130 -12.57 -2.00 -2.07
CA ALA A 130 -12.58 -3.29 -1.41
C ALA A 130 -12.34 -3.18 0.11
N SER A 131 -11.75 -2.09 0.57
CA SER A 131 -11.48 -1.84 1.99
C SER A 131 -12.76 -1.62 2.82
N PHE A 132 -13.91 -1.45 2.16
CA PHE A 132 -15.23 -1.35 2.81
C PHE A 132 -15.90 -2.70 3.09
N PHE A 133 -15.37 -3.81 2.55
CA PHE A 133 -15.86 -5.14 2.93
C PHE A 133 -15.35 -5.49 4.33
N ASN A 134 -16.29 -5.78 5.24
CA ASN A 134 -15.97 -6.22 6.59
C ASN A 134 -15.57 -7.69 6.62
N HIS A 135 -14.89 -8.08 7.70
CA HIS A 135 -14.57 -9.47 7.98
C HIS A 135 -15.80 -10.23 8.50
N ASP A 136 -16.02 -11.43 7.97
CA ASP A 136 -16.89 -12.45 8.51
C ASP A 136 -16.18 -13.80 8.39
N CYS A 137 -16.28 -14.66 9.40
CA CYS A 137 -15.72 -16.01 9.39
C CYS A 137 -16.41 -16.92 8.36
N LEU A 138 -17.68 -16.62 8.02
CA LEU A 138 -18.47 -17.30 7.01
C LEU A 138 -18.87 -16.29 5.92
N PRO A 139 -17.90 -15.85 5.09
CA PRO A 139 -18.11 -14.72 4.20
C PRO A 139 -19.08 -15.06 3.08
N ASN A 140 -19.81 -14.05 2.62
CA ASN A 140 -20.72 -14.17 1.47
C ASN A 140 -20.07 -13.84 0.12
N ALA A 141 -18.86 -13.28 0.16
CA ALA A 141 -18.07 -12.95 -1.00
C ALA A 141 -16.60 -13.33 -0.78
N CYS A 142 -15.90 -13.64 -1.87
CA CYS A 142 -14.49 -14.00 -1.83
C CYS A 142 -13.69 -13.13 -2.81
N ARG A 143 -12.44 -12.86 -2.43
CA ARG A 143 -11.45 -12.13 -3.24
C ARG A 143 -10.75 -13.09 -4.19
N PHE A 144 -10.64 -12.68 -5.44
CA PHE A 144 -9.86 -13.33 -6.47
C PHE A 144 -8.84 -12.33 -7.02
N ASP A 145 -7.59 -12.76 -7.10
CA ASP A 145 -6.49 -12.02 -7.72
C ASP A 145 -5.92 -12.88 -8.85
N TYR A 146 -5.71 -12.24 -10.01
CA TYR A 146 -5.31 -12.92 -11.25
C TYR A 146 -4.02 -12.32 -11.81
N VAL A 147 -3.04 -12.12 -10.93
CA VAL A 147 -1.73 -11.59 -11.27
C VAL A 147 -1.08 -12.44 -12.37
N ASP A 148 -0.47 -11.78 -13.36
CA ASP A 148 0.21 -12.38 -14.52
C ASP A 148 -0.68 -13.19 -15.48
N SER A 149 -2.01 -13.10 -15.37
CA SER A 149 -2.93 -13.89 -16.21
C SER A 149 -3.41 -13.15 -17.47
N ALA A 150 -3.36 -11.82 -17.48
CA ALA A 150 -3.91 -10.98 -18.55
C ALA A 150 -2.84 -9.99 -19.06
N PRO A 151 -2.96 -9.45 -20.29
CA PRO A 151 -2.05 -8.41 -20.76
C PRO A 151 -2.26 -7.05 -20.06
N ASP A 152 -3.49 -6.78 -19.58
CA ASP A 152 -3.88 -5.57 -18.86
C ASP A 152 -4.58 -5.94 -17.53
N GLN A 153 -4.69 -4.99 -16.58
CA GLN A 153 -5.43 -5.17 -15.30
C GLN A 153 -4.90 -6.30 -14.38
N ASN A 154 -3.62 -6.66 -14.49
CA ASN A 154 -2.99 -7.72 -13.67
C ASN A 154 -2.93 -7.42 -12.16
N THR A 155 -3.21 -6.18 -11.75
CA THR A 155 -3.24 -5.79 -10.35
C THR A 155 -4.67 -5.63 -9.83
N ASP A 156 -5.68 -5.95 -10.61
CA ASP A 156 -7.07 -5.82 -10.16
C ASP A 156 -7.42 -6.96 -9.20
N ILE A 157 -8.21 -6.62 -8.20
CA ILE A 157 -8.87 -7.61 -7.34
C ILE A 157 -10.34 -7.68 -7.71
N ILE A 158 -10.84 -8.91 -7.79
CA ILE A 158 -12.24 -9.18 -8.13
C ILE A 158 -12.89 -9.78 -6.90
N VAL A 159 -13.94 -9.14 -6.40
CA VAL A 159 -14.77 -9.69 -5.32
C VAL A 159 -16.00 -10.31 -5.95
N ARG A 160 -16.25 -11.60 -5.69
CA ARG A 160 -17.43 -12.32 -6.19
C ARG A 160 -18.23 -12.90 -5.03
N MET A 161 -19.54 -12.85 -5.14
CA MET A 161 -20.44 -13.55 -4.23
C MET A 161 -20.22 -15.06 -4.37
N ILE A 162 -20.20 -15.78 -3.24
CA ILE A 162 -20.07 -17.25 -3.21
C ILE A 162 -21.39 -17.94 -2.84
N HIS A 163 -22.40 -17.17 -2.51
CA HIS A 163 -23.80 -17.59 -2.36
C HIS A 163 -24.73 -16.42 -2.67
N ASP A 164 -26.03 -16.71 -2.81
CA ASP A 164 -27.04 -15.67 -3.00
C ASP A 164 -27.09 -14.74 -1.79
N VAL A 165 -27.16 -13.44 -2.03
CA VAL A 165 -27.31 -12.43 -0.99
C VAL A 165 -28.52 -11.57 -1.33
N PRO A 166 -29.53 -11.51 -0.45
CA PRO A 166 -30.70 -10.68 -0.67
C PRO A 166 -30.30 -9.20 -0.65
N GLN A 167 -31.12 -8.37 -1.27
CA GLN A 167 -30.98 -6.92 -1.16
C GLN A 167 -31.21 -6.48 0.30
N GLY A 168 -30.30 -5.66 0.83
CA GLY A 168 -30.31 -5.14 2.20
C GLY A 168 -28.91 -5.00 2.76
#